data_AF-V4M3G3-F1
#
_entry.id   AF-V4M3G3-F1
#
_cell.length_a   1.000
_cell.length_b   1.000
_cell.length_c   1.000
_cell.angle_alpha   90.00
_cell.angle_beta   90.00
_cell.angle_gamma   90.00
#
_symmetry.space_group_name_H-M   'P 1'
#
loop_
_entity.id
_entity.type
_entity.pdbx_description
1 polymer ?
#
loop_
_entity_poly.entity_id
_entity_poly.type
_entity_poly.pdbx_seq_one_letter_code
_entity_poly.pdbx_strand_id
1 'polypeptide(L)'
;MAWYSPLIHALTQSLPSIVEFIVIVIIGIMVAYGVAAVLRRALLLKYFDQYPEVKGLLGLSVGAVKAFIILVTLAIAFAVLKLGPATVYMQEVANYPLSLAGAIILLTLGVALINILVDYIQRQVGGASSPFMASVFNILKLASTP
;
A
#
# COMPACT_ATOMS: atom_id res chain seq x y z
N MET A 1 40.08 19.36 -34.23
CA MET A 1 38.98 18.42 -33.94
C MET A 1 39.17 17.96 -32.51
N ALA A 2 38.33 18.43 -31.58
CA ALA A 2 38.49 18.12 -30.17
C ALA A 2 38.19 16.64 -29.93
N TRP A 3 39.18 15.92 -29.40
CA TRP A 3 39.07 14.54 -28.91
C TRP A 3 38.21 14.52 -27.64
N TYR A 4 36.90 14.77 -27.76
CA TYR A 4 35.99 14.49 -26.66
C TYR A 4 35.83 12.98 -26.57
N SER A 5 36.37 12.40 -25.51
CA SER A 5 36.16 10.98 -25.19
C SER A 5 34.66 10.68 -25.20
N PRO A 6 34.20 9.59 -25.86
CA PRO A 6 32.79 9.23 -25.93
C PRO A 6 32.12 9.16 -24.54
N LEU A 7 32.90 8.84 -23.51
CA LEU A 7 32.49 8.85 -22.11
C LEU A 7 32.11 10.25 -21.60
N ILE A 8 32.90 11.27 -21.92
CA ILE A 8 32.63 12.64 -21.48
C ILE A 8 31.36 13.16 -22.17
N HIS A 9 31.18 12.84 -23.45
CA HIS A 9 29.99 13.22 -24.20
C HIS A 9 28.73 12.53 -23.66
N ALA A 10 28.81 11.23 -23.34
CA ALA A 10 27.71 10.50 -22.69
C ALA A 10 27.36 11.07 -21.31
N LEU A 11 28.35 11.48 -20.51
CA LEU A 11 28.14 12.09 -19.19
C LEU A 11 27.48 13.48 -19.26
N THR A 12 27.87 14.28 -20.26
CA THR A 12 27.30 15.62 -20.45
C THR A 12 25.86 15.55 -20.94
N GLN A 13 25.53 14.53 -21.74
CA GLN A 13 24.17 14.30 -22.21
C GLN A 13 23.26 13.70 -21.12
N SER A 14 23.81 12.98 -20.14
CA SER A 14 23.02 12.36 -19.07
C SER A 14 22.70 13.32 -17.91
N LEU A 15 23.55 14.33 -17.68
CA LEU A 15 23.40 15.34 -16.62
C LEU A 15 21.98 15.95 -16.52
N PRO A 16 21.34 16.40 -17.62
CA PRO A 16 19.97 16.90 -17.56
C PRO A 16 18.96 15.89 -17.02
N SER A 17 19.04 14.62 -17.46
CA SER A 17 18.13 13.56 -17.01
C SER A 17 18.34 13.17 -15.53
N ILE A 18 19.57 13.33 -15.02
CA ILE A 18 19.87 13.11 -13.59
C ILE A 18 19.22 14.20 -12.74
N VAL A 19 19.27 15.46 -13.18
CA VAL A 19 18.59 16.56 -12.49
C VAL A 19 17.09 16.33 -12.48
N GLU A 20 16.52 15.92 -13.62
CA GLU A 20 15.09 15.60 -13.73
C GLU A 20 14.68 14.44 -12.80
N PHE A 21 15.48 13.38 -12.75
CA PHE A 21 15.30 12.27 -11.80
C PHE A 21 15.20 12.77 -10.35
N ILE A 22 16.15 13.61 -9.91
CA ILE A 22 16.18 14.14 -8.54
C ILE A 22 14.93 14.96 -8.26
N VAL A 23 14.53 15.84 -9.19
CA VAL A 23 13.33 16.69 -9.04
C VAL A 23 12.07 15.83 -8.92
N ILE A 24 11.90 14.82 -9.77
CA ILE A 24 10.76 13.90 -9.71
C ILE A 24 10.70 13.19 -8.36
N VAL A 25 11.83 12.68 -7.87
CA VAL A 25 11.90 11.97 -6.59
C VAL A 25 11.53 12.90 -5.42
N ILE A 26 12.06 14.12 -5.39
CA ILE A 26 11.74 15.10 -4.34
C ILE A 26 10.25 15.41 -4.34
N ILE A 27 9.68 15.75 -5.51
CA ILE A 27 8.26 16.09 -5.63
C ILE A 27 7.38 14.91 -5.22
N GLY A 28 7.67 13.71 -5.72
CA GLY A 28 6.85 12.54 -5.39
C GLY A 28 6.92 12.14 -3.93
N ILE A 29 8.07 12.33 -3.26
CA ILE A 29 8.16 12.17 -1.80
C ILE A 29 7.26 13.21 -1.11
N MET A 30 7.35 14.49 -1.48
CA MET A 30 6.50 15.54 -0.89
C MET A 30 5.00 15.23 -1.07
N VAL A 31 4.61 14.79 -2.27
CA VAL A 31 3.23 14.39 -2.57
C VAL A 31 2.83 13.18 -1.72
N ALA A 32 3.67 12.14 -1.59
CA ALA A 32 3.36 10.96 -0.79
C ALA A 32 3.12 11.31 0.69
N TYR A 33 3.96 12.16 1.27
CA TYR A 33 3.77 12.64 2.65
C TYR A 33 2.52 13.53 2.78
N GLY A 34 2.27 14.42 1.81
CA GLY A 34 1.10 15.28 1.80
C GLY A 34 -0.21 14.48 1.72
N VAL A 35 -0.33 13.56 0.77
CA VAL A 35 -1.50 12.69 0.60
C VAL A 35 -1.71 11.81 1.83
N ALA A 36 -0.66 11.23 2.40
CA ALA A 36 -0.76 10.42 3.62
C ALA A 36 -1.25 11.25 4.82
N ALA A 37 -0.82 12.51 4.94
CA ALA A 37 -1.28 13.41 5.99
C ALA A 37 -2.77 13.79 5.80
N VAL A 38 -3.18 14.07 4.57
CA VAL A 38 -4.59 14.37 4.24
C VAL A 38 -5.48 13.16 4.53
N LEU A 39 -5.08 11.96 4.09
CA LEU A 39 -5.82 10.72 4.37
C LEU A 39 -5.92 10.46 5.87
N ARG A 40 -4.82 10.58 6.63
CA ARG A 40 -4.87 10.45 8.09
C ARG A 40 -5.86 11.42 8.72
N ARG A 41 -5.84 12.69 8.31
CA ARG A 41 -6.77 13.70 8.84
C ARG A 41 -8.22 13.39 8.47
N ALA A 42 -8.49 12.99 7.24
CA ALA A 42 -9.82 12.61 6.79
C ALA A 42 -10.38 11.40 7.56
N LEU A 43 -9.53 10.41 7.83
CA LEU A 43 -9.89 9.19 8.54
C LEU A 43 -9.95 9.38 10.07
N LEU A 44 -9.30 10.42 10.61
CA LEU A 44 -9.34 10.80 12.03
C LEU A 44 -10.56 11.65 12.41
N LEU A 45 -11.46 11.99 11.48
CA LEU A 45 -12.67 12.76 11.76
C LEU A 45 -13.65 11.96 12.65
N LYS A 46 -13.37 11.89 13.96
CA LYS A 46 -14.20 11.47 15.12
C LYS A 46 -14.99 10.15 15.06
N TYR A 47 -15.09 9.49 13.90
CA TYR A 47 -16.00 8.37 13.66
C TYR A 47 -15.38 7.01 14.00
N PHE A 48 -14.04 6.91 13.91
CA PHE A 48 -13.31 5.65 14.09
C PHE A 48 -12.60 5.52 15.44
N ASP A 49 -12.65 6.53 16.31
CA ASP A 49 -12.07 6.42 17.67
C ASP A 49 -12.82 5.39 18.53
N GLN A 50 -14.07 5.05 18.18
CA GLN A 50 -14.87 4.03 18.85
C GLN A 50 -14.51 2.59 18.42
N TYR A 51 -13.70 2.41 17.37
CA TYR A 51 -13.35 1.09 16.81
C TYR A 51 -11.84 0.94 16.59
N PRO A 52 -11.07 0.51 17.62
CA PRO A 52 -9.60 0.44 17.57
C PRO A 52 -9.07 -0.52 16.48
N GLU A 53 -9.80 -1.58 16.15
CA GLU A 53 -9.43 -2.52 15.08
C GLU A 53 -9.49 -1.87 13.69
N VAL A 54 -10.51 -1.04 13.45
CA VAL A 54 -10.67 -0.30 12.19
C VAL A 54 -9.60 0.79 12.07
N LYS A 55 -9.22 1.43 13.18
CA LYS A 55 -8.15 2.42 13.24
C LYS A 55 -6.78 1.84 12.86
N GLY A 56 -6.49 0.60 13.25
CA GLY A 56 -5.29 -0.14 12.85
C GLY A 56 -5.23 -0.42 11.33
N LEU A 57 -6.34 -0.90 10.77
CA LEU A 57 -6.49 -1.13 9.33
C LEU A 57 -6.38 0.18 8.52
N LEU A 58 -6.93 1.28 9.03
CA LEU A 58 -6.80 2.61 8.44
C LEU A 58 -5.35 3.12 8.47
N GLY A 59 -4.61 2.86 9.54
CA GLY A 59 -3.18 3.18 9.61
C GLY A 59 -2.35 2.44 8.56
N LEU A 60 -2.64 1.14 8.39
CA LEU A 60 -2.03 0.28 7.37
C LEU A 60 -2.38 0.75 5.95
N SER A 61 -3.64 1.08 5.68
CA SER A 61 -4.06 1.55 4.35
C SER A 61 -3.40 2.87 3.96
N VAL A 62 -3.27 3.83 4.89
CA VAL A 62 -2.55 5.08 4.61
C VAL A 62 -1.05 4.83 4.40
N GLY A 63 -0.45 3.92 5.17
CA GLY A 63 0.93 3.49 4.95
C GLY A 63 1.13 2.89 3.56
N ALA A 64 0.22 2.03 3.13
CA ALA A 64 0.23 1.40 1.80
C ALA A 64 0.08 2.43 0.67
N VAL A 65 -0.84 3.40 0.80
CA VAL A 65 -0.99 4.48 -0.20
C VAL A 65 0.27 5.32 -0.30
N LYS A 66 0.90 5.67 0.84
CA LYS A 66 2.17 6.40 0.84
C LYS A 66 3.27 5.62 0.11
N ALA A 67 3.42 4.34 0.43
CA ALA A 67 4.41 3.47 -0.21
C ALA A 67 4.15 3.32 -1.72
N PHE A 68 2.88 3.18 -2.11
CA PHE A 68 2.47 3.10 -3.51
C PHE A 68 2.89 4.35 -4.30
N ILE A 69 2.59 5.55 -3.79
CA ILE A 69 2.96 6.81 -4.46
C ILE A 69 4.49 6.91 -4.63
N ILE A 70 5.26 6.51 -3.61
CA ILE A 70 6.73 6.50 -3.68
C ILE A 70 7.23 5.53 -4.76
N LEU A 71 6.65 4.34 -4.85
CA LEU A 71 7.05 3.34 -5.85
C LEU A 71 6.71 3.77 -7.27
N VAL A 72 5.53 4.36 -7.47
CA VAL A 72 5.15 4.96 -8.77
C VAL A 72 6.09 6.10 -9.13
N THR A 73 6.43 6.96 -8.17
CA THR A 73 7.41 8.05 -8.37
C THR A 73 8.75 7.50 -8.82
N LEU A 74 9.25 6.45 -8.15
CA LEU A 74 10.52 5.81 -8.49
C LEU A 74 10.47 5.19 -9.88
N ALA A 75 9.38 4.50 -10.24
CA ALA A 75 9.20 3.94 -11.58
C ALA A 75 9.31 5.03 -12.65
N ILE A 76 8.60 6.14 -12.47
CA ILE A 76 8.64 7.28 -13.40
C ILE A 76 10.04 7.89 -13.44
N ALA A 77 10.68 8.10 -12.29
CA ALA A 77 12.01 8.68 -12.22
C ALA A 77 13.05 7.82 -12.96
N PHE A 78 13.04 6.49 -12.74
CA PHE A 78 13.93 5.57 -13.45
C PHE A 78 13.68 5.55 -14.96
N ALA A 79 12.41 5.65 -15.40
CA ALA A 79 12.07 5.66 -16.82
C ALA A 79 12.60 6.89 -17.58
N VAL A 80 12.80 8.01 -16.88
CA VAL A 80 13.28 9.28 -17.46
C VAL A 80 14.81 9.36 -17.47
N LEU A 81 15.51 8.50 -16.73
CA LEU A 81 16.96 8.51 -16.59
C LEU A 81 17.65 8.01 -17.88
N LYS A 82 18.38 8.90 -18.57
CA LYS A 82 19.07 8.61 -19.84
C LYS A 82 20.58 8.51 -19.61
N LEU A 83 21.07 7.29 -19.39
CA LEU A 83 22.47 6.99 -19.11
C LEU A 83 23.22 6.39 -20.32
N GLY A 84 22.83 6.77 -21.54
CA GLY A 84 23.39 6.20 -22.76
C GLY A 84 23.02 4.71 -22.91
N PRO A 85 23.98 3.79 -23.13
CA PRO A 85 23.69 2.34 -23.26
C PRO A 85 22.99 1.74 -22.03
N ALA A 86 23.21 2.32 -20.84
CA ALA A 86 22.61 1.84 -19.61
C ALA A 86 21.11 2.20 -19.46
N THR A 87 20.55 3.02 -20.36
CA THR A 87 19.14 3.42 -20.33
C THR A 87 18.19 2.22 -20.44
N VAL A 88 18.58 1.18 -21.19
CA VAL A 88 17.79 -0.05 -21.33
C VAL A 88 17.62 -0.75 -19.98
N TYR A 89 18.70 -0.86 -19.21
CA TYR A 89 18.63 -1.43 -17.86
C TYR A 89 17.81 -0.57 -16.90
N MET A 90 17.85 0.76 -17.04
CA MET A 90 17.04 1.66 -16.20
C MET A 90 15.54 1.53 -16.49
N GLN A 91 15.16 1.28 -17.74
CA GLN A 91 13.77 0.99 -18.13
C GLN A 91 13.29 -0.35 -17.55
N GLU A 92 14.13 -1.38 -17.57
CA GLU A 92 13.82 -2.65 -16.91
C GLU A 92 13.66 -2.44 -15.40
N VAL A 93 14.58 -1.72 -14.77
CA VAL A 93 14.52 -1.38 -13.34
C VAL A 93 13.24 -0.59 -13.01
N ALA A 94 12.77 0.30 -13.89
CA ALA A 94 11.55 1.08 -13.69
C ALA A 94 10.27 0.22 -13.57
N ASN A 95 10.26 -0.99 -14.13
CA ASN A 95 9.10 -1.87 -14.08
C ASN A 95 8.95 -2.58 -12.71
N TYR A 96 10.05 -2.82 -11.99
CA TYR A 96 10.02 -3.53 -10.70
C TYR A 96 9.27 -2.78 -9.59
N PRO A 97 9.49 -1.46 -9.36
CA PRO A 97 8.73 -0.71 -8.37
C PRO A 97 7.23 -0.77 -8.60
N LEU A 98 6.78 -0.77 -9.86
CA LEU A 98 5.35 -0.83 -10.19
C LEU A 98 4.74 -2.20 -9.82
N SER A 99 5.44 -3.29 -10.16
CA SER A 99 5.05 -4.65 -9.75
C SER A 99 5.00 -4.79 -8.22
N LEU A 100 6.02 -4.26 -7.52
CA LEU A 100 6.07 -4.24 -6.06
C LEU A 100 4.92 -3.43 -5.45
N ALA A 101 4.55 -2.30 -6.06
CA ALA A 101 3.41 -1.49 -5.66
C ALA A 101 2.11 -2.29 -5.74
N GLY A 102 1.89 -3.02 -6.83
CA GLY A 102 0.74 -3.91 -6.99
C GLY A 102 0.68 -4.99 -5.92
N ALA A 103 1.82 -5.63 -5.62
CA ALA A 103 1.92 -6.65 -4.58
C ALA A 103 1.58 -6.10 -3.18
N ILE A 104 2.08 -4.91 -2.82
CA ILE A 104 1.78 -4.28 -1.52
C ILE A 104 0.29 -3.99 -1.38
N ILE A 105 -0.38 -3.49 -2.43
CA ILE A 105 -1.82 -3.26 -2.40
C ILE A 105 -2.57 -4.57 -2.20
N LEU A 106 -2.24 -5.60 -2.99
CA LEU A 106 -2.86 -6.93 -2.90
C LEU A 106 -2.72 -7.54 -1.50
N LEU A 107 -1.53 -7.47 -0.91
CA LEU A 107 -1.29 -7.96 0.45
C LEU A 107 -2.06 -7.15 1.49
N THR A 108 -2.08 -5.82 1.37
CA THR A 108 -2.79 -4.94 2.32
C THR A 108 -4.30 -5.17 2.25
N LEU A 109 -4.86 -5.27 1.05
CA LEU A 109 -6.28 -5.57 0.84
C LEU A 109 -6.61 -7.00 1.30
N GLY A 110 -5.76 -7.97 0.98
CA GLY A 110 -5.94 -9.37 1.40
C GLY A 110 -6.03 -9.51 2.91
N VAL A 111 -5.12 -8.87 3.65
CA VAL A 111 -5.15 -8.85 5.12
C VAL A 111 -6.41 -8.14 5.65
N ALA A 112 -6.80 -7.01 5.05
CA ALA A 112 -8.02 -6.31 5.46
C ALA A 112 -9.29 -7.16 5.26
N LEU A 113 -9.39 -7.87 4.13
CA LEU A 113 -10.49 -8.79 3.83
C LEU A 113 -10.55 -9.97 4.81
N ILE A 114 -9.39 -10.56 5.15
CA ILE A 114 -9.31 -11.64 6.14
C ILE A 114 -9.82 -11.14 7.50
N ASN A 115 -9.39 -9.96 7.94
CA ASN A 115 -9.83 -9.41 9.22
C ASN A 115 -11.35 -9.16 9.25
N ILE A 116 -11.92 -8.60 8.18
CA ILE A 116 -13.38 -8.41 8.06
C ILE A 116 -14.11 -9.76 8.09
N LEU A 117 -13.58 -10.78 7.42
CA LEU A 117 -14.16 -12.11 7.41
C LEU A 117 -14.13 -12.76 8.80
N VAL A 118 -13.00 -12.65 9.50
CA VAL A 118 -12.85 -13.17 10.87
C VAL A 118 -13.84 -12.49 11.81
N ASP A 119 -13.96 -11.16 11.75
CA ASP A 119 -14.93 -10.40 12.56
C ASP A 119 -16.37 -10.82 12.26
N TYR A 120 -16.70 -11.01 10.97
CA TYR A 120 -18.02 -11.45 10.56
C TYR A 120 -18.35 -12.84 11.12
N ILE A 121 -17.42 -13.80 10.99
CA ILE A 121 -17.58 -15.15 11.55
C ILE A 121 -17.70 -15.08 13.07
N GLN A 122 -16.86 -14.31 13.76
CA GLN A 122 -16.94 -14.17 15.22
C GLN A 122 -18.25 -13.53 15.68
N ARG A 123 -18.81 -12.57 14.94
CA ARG A 123 -20.14 -12.02 15.23
C ARG A 123 -21.26 -13.00 14.96
N GLN A 124 -21.15 -13.80 13.91
CA GLN A 124 -22.17 -14.78 13.56
C GLN A 124 -22.13 -16.03 14.44
N VAL A 125 -20.94 -16.43 14.90
CA VAL A 125 -20.71 -17.61 15.76
C VAL A 125 -20.75 -17.21 17.25
N GLY A 126 -20.19 -16.08 17.64
CA GLY A 126 -20.19 -15.54 19.00
C GLY A 126 -21.46 -14.78 19.38
N GLY A 127 -22.21 -14.25 18.39
CA GLY A 127 -23.59 -13.77 18.57
C GLY A 127 -24.63 -14.91 18.55
N ALA A 128 -24.22 -16.12 18.19
CA ALA A 128 -25.02 -17.32 18.28
C ALA A 128 -24.82 -18.02 19.64
N SER A 129 -25.14 -17.32 20.73
CA SER A 129 -26.07 -17.92 21.69
C SER A 129 -27.41 -18.08 20.96
N SER A 130 -27.44 -18.93 19.93
CA SER A 130 -28.56 -18.92 19.00
C SER A 130 -29.81 -19.27 19.80
N PRO A 131 -30.95 -18.63 19.53
CA PRO A 131 -32.24 -19.08 20.04
C PRO A 131 -32.43 -20.59 19.79
N PHE A 132 -31.78 -21.11 18.74
CA PHE A 132 -31.62 -22.52 18.45
C PHE A 132 -30.79 -23.28 19.50
N MET A 133 -29.58 -22.85 19.87
CA MET A 133 -28.78 -23.48 20.93
C MET A 133 -29.47 -23.37 22.30
N ALA A 134 -30.13 -22.25 22.61
CA ALA A 134 -30.96 -22.11 23.81
C ALA A 134 -32.17 -23.06 23.79
N SER A 135 -32.81 -23.25 22.63
CA SER A 135 -33.91 -24.22 22.45
C SER A 135 -33.41 -25.67 22.55
N VAL A 136 -32.26 -25.99 21.95
CA VAL A 136 -31.62 -27.30 22.04
C VAL A 136 -31.22 -27.61 23.49
N PHE A 137 -30.63 -26.64 24.21
CA PHE A 137 -30.33 -26.80 25.64
C PHE A 137 -31.60 -26.95 26.50
N ASN A 138 -32.67 -26.21 26.20
CA ASN A 138 -33.94 -26.37 26.93
C ASN A 138 -34.62 -27.71 26.65
N ILE A 139 -34.57 -28.22 25.41
CA ILE A 139 -35.11 -29.55 25.04
C ILE A 139 -34.27 -30.66 25.70
N LEU A 140 -32.94 -30.56 25.65
CA LEU A 140 -32.05 -31.53 26.30
C LEU A 140 -32.20 -31.52 27.83
N LYS A 141 -32.41 -30.33 28.44
CA LYS A 141 -32.66 -30.19 29.87
C LYS A 141 -34.02 -30.76 30.29
N LEU A 142 -35.07 -30.60 29.46
CA LEU A 142 -36.38 -31.21 29.68
C LEU A 142 -36.33 -32.74 29.58
N ALA A 143 -35.52 -33.28 28.67
CA ALA A 143 -35.34 -34.72 28.49
C ALA A 143 -34.46 -35.37 29.58
N SER A 144 -33.71 -34.57 30.36
CA SER A 144 -32.80 -35.05 31.40
C SER A 144 -33.32 -34.92 32.84
N THR A 145 -34.52 -34.37 33.04
CA THR A 145 -35.20 -34.38 34.34
C THR A 145 -36.15 -35.58 34.43
N PRO A 146 -36.05 -36.41 35.49
CA PRO A 146 -36.82 -37.66 35.64
C PRO A 146 -38.33 -37.47 35.75
#